data_AF-A0A699YZ89-F1
#
_entry.id   AF-A0A699YZ89-F1
#
_cell.length_a   1.000
_cell.length_b   1.000
_cell.length_c   1.000
_cell.angle_alpha   90.00
_cell.angle_beta   90.00
_cell.angle_gamma   90.00
#
_symmetry.space_group_name_H-M   'P 1'
#
loop_
_entity.id
_entity.type
_entity.pdbx_description
1 polymer ?
#
loop_
_entity_poly.entity_id
_entity_poly.type
_entity_poly.pdbx_seq_one_letter_code
_entity_poly.pdbx_strand_id
1 'polypeptide(L)'
;MVLVVLCGQPCSGKSWVADQLASRFAADGQDVVKVDEPSLHLQRNAAYADASSEKSTRGALRAAVDRAITRKSVTLMDSLNNIKGYRYELWCLARAASTKYCMVHVDTITEQCRAWNAGRGGEGYADSMCVCRAAI
;
A
#
# COMPACT_ATOMS: atom_id res chain seq x y z
N MET A 1 9.77 -2.25 16.44
CA MET A 1 9.63 -1.24 15.36
C MET A 1 8.15 -1.12 14.98
N VAL A 2 7.80 -0.50 13.84
CA VAL A 2 6.43 -0.19 13.41
C VAL A 2 6.15 -0.72 12.00
N LEU A 3 4.96 -1.26 11.77
CA LEU A 3 4.36 -1.46 10.45
C LEU A 3 3.52 -0.23 10.12
N VAL A 4 3.88 0.48 9.05
CA VAL A 4 3.12 1.61 8.51
C VAL A 4 2.38 1.15 7.27
N VAL A 5 1.06 1.24 7.28
CA VAL A 5 0.20 0.85 6.17
C VAL A 5 -0.38 2.09 5.53
N LEU A 6 -0.05 2.32 4.26
CA LEU A 6 -0.62 3.42 3.49
C LEU A 6 -1.95 2.99 2.87
N CYS A 7 -2.95 3.86 2.89
CA CYS A 7 -4.23 3.62 2.24
C CYS A 7 -4.75 4.90 1.57
N GLY A 8 -5.60 4.75 0.56
CA GLY A 8 -6.13 5.89 -0.21
C GLY A 8 -6.47 5.51 -1.64
N GLN A 9 -7.14 6.43 -2.35
CA GLN A 9 -7.57 6.23 -3.72
C GLN A 9 -6.41 5.84 -4.65
N PRO A 10 -6.65 5.06 -5.72
CA PRO A 10 -5.65 4.86 -6.76
C PRO A 10 -5.12 6.21 -7.23
N CYS A 11 -3.81 6.29 -7.47
CA CYS A 11 -3.12 7.53 -7.83
C CYS A 11 -3.13 8.66 -6.77
N SER A 12 -3.59 8.48 -5.54
CA SER A 12 -3.58 9.55 -4.50
C SER A 12 -2.20 10.01 -4.00
N GLY A 13 -1.10 9.50 -4.56
CA GLY A 13 0.25 9.85 -4.09
C GLY A 13 0.77 9.00 -2.92
N LYS A 14 0.14 7.86 -2.61
CA LYS A 14 0.63 6.90 -1.59
C LYS A 14 2.10 6.56 -1.74
N SER A 15 2.52 6.16 -2.94
CA SER A 15 3.92 5.80 -3.19
C SER A 15 4.88 6.96 -2.94
N TRP A 16 4.50 8.19 -3.29
CA TRP A 16 5.29 9.37 -2.98
C TRP A 16 5.44 9.55 -1.45
N VAL A 17 4.34 9.44 -0.70
CA VAL A 17 4.38 9.51 0.78
C VAL A 17 5.23 8.38 1.36
N ALA A 18 5.12 7.16 0.83
CA ALA A 18 5.91 6.01 1.27
C ALA A 18 7.41 6.25 1.06
N ASP A 19 7.80 6.80 -0.10
CA ASP A 19 9.20 7.07 -0.43
C ASP A 19 9.77 8.22 0.42
N GLN A 20 8.97 9.25 0.71
CA GLN A 20 9.35 10.32 1.63
C GLN A 20 9.54 9.80 3.06
N LEU A 21 8.62 8.97 3.55
CA LEU A 21 8.73 8.34 4.86
C LEU A 21 9.96 7.42 4.92
N ALA A 22 10.20 6.62 3.88
CA ALA A 22 11.36 5.74 3.80
C ALA A 22 12.66 6.54 3.88
N SER A 23 12.77 7.60 3.08
CA SER A 23 13.94 8.48 3.06
C SER A 23 14.17 9.14 4.41
N ARG A 24 13.10 9.59 5.08
CA ARG A 24 13.19 10.22 6.40
C ARG A 24 13.65 9.23 7.47
N PHE A 25 13.05 8.04 7.54
CA PHE A 25 13.46 7.03 8.52
C PHE A 25 14.89 6.54 8.29
N ALA A 26 15.31 6.39 7.02
CA ALA A 26 16.67 6.04 6.67
C ALA A 26 17.67 7.14 7.09
N ALA A 27 17.32 8.42 6.92
CA ALA A 27 18.14 9.54 7.39
C ALA A 27 18.28 9.56 8.93
N ASP A 28 17.28 9.08 9.66
CA ASP A 28 17.30 8.88 11.12
C ASP A 28 18.02 7.57 11.52
N GLY A 29 18.69 6.88 10.59
CA GLY A 29 19.47 5.66 10.81
C GLY A 29 18.63 4.39 11.07
N GLN A 30 17.34 4.42 10.73
CA GLN A 30 16.47 3.25 10.86
C GLN A 30 16.63 2.33 9.63
N ASP A 31 16.59 1.02 9.86
CA ASP A 31 16.43 0.04 8.78
C ASP A 31 14.99 0.08 8.28
N VAL A 32 14.79 0.25 6.96
CA VAL A 32 13.46 0.43 6.35
C VAL A 32 13.27 -0.58 5.23
N VAL A 33 12.15 -1.31 5.29
CA VAL A 33 11.74 -2.24 4.25
C VAL A 33 10.41 -1.78 3.68
N LYS A 34 10.40 -1.42 2.40
CA LYS A 34 9.17 -1.09 1.65
C LYS A 34 8.66 -2.34 0.91
N VAL A 35 7.38 -2.62 1.07
CA VAL A 35 6.64 -3.66 0.34
C VAL A 35 5.55 -2.98 -0.48
N ASP A 36 5.61 -3.17 -1.79
CA ASP A 36 4.66 -2.63 -2.77
C ASP A 36 4.47 -3.62 -3.95
N GLU A 37 3.53 -3.33 -4.86
CA GLU A 37 3.32 -4.22 -6.02
C GLU A 37 4.57 -4.34 -6.91
N PRO A 38 5.30 -3.26 -7.25
CA PRO A 38 6.54 -3.34 -8.03
C PRO A 38 7.63 -4.22 -7.40
N SER A 39 7.80 -4.18 -6.08
CA SER A 39 8.78 -5.01 -5.36
C SER A 39 8.53 -6.52 -5.49
N LEU A 40 7.30 -6.90 -5.86
CA LEU A 40 6.89 -8.28 -6.11
C LEU A 40 6.72 -8.59 -7.61
N HIS A 41 7.17 -7.68 -8.49
CA HIS A 41 6.98 -7.76 -9.94
C HIS A 41 5.51 -7.90 -10.37
N LEU A 42 4.58 -7.37 -9.58
CA LEU A 42 3.15 -7.41 -9.87
C LEU A 42 2.75 -6.21 -10.74
N GLN A 43 2.21 -6.50 -11.92
CA GLN A 43 1.70 -5.48 -12.83
C GLN A 43 0.33 -5.00 -12.36
N ARG A 44 0.18 -3.70 -12.05
CA ARG A 44 -1.03 -3.13 -11.43
C ARG A 44 -2.33 -3.49 -12.15
N ASN A 45 -2.37 -3.36 -13.48
CA ASN A 45 -3.57 -3.65 -14.25
C ASN A 45 -3.93 -5.14 -14.26
N ALA A 46 -2.94 -6.03 -14.23
CA ALA A 46 -3.19 -7.47 -14.08
C ALA A 46 -3.56 -7.84 -12.63
N ALA A 47 -2.95 -7.17 -11.65
CA ALA A 47 -3.11 -7.43 -10.23
C ALA A 47 -4.51 -7.10 -9.71
N TYR A 48 -5.23 -6.20 -10.38
CA TYR A 48 -6.57 -5.72 -10.02
C TYR A 48 -7.58 -5.86 -11.18
N ALA A 49 -7.34 -6.76 -12.14
CA ALA A 49 -8.23 -6.97 -13.28
C ALA A 49 -9.58 -7.57 -12.86
N ASP A 50 -9.57 -8.46 -11.87
CA ASP A 50 -10.74 -9.16 -11.35
C ASP A 50 -10.58 -9.50 -9.85
N ALA A 51 -11.63 -10.06 -9.24
CA ALA A 51 -11.60 -10.41 -7.82
C ALA A 51 -10.60 -11.51 -7.46
N SER A 52 -10.27 -12.41 -8.41
CA SER A 52 -9.36 -13.53 -8.17
C SER A 52 -7.90 -13.07 -8.17
N SER A 53 -7.53 -12.26 -9.16
CA SER A 53 -6.25 -11.58 -9.26
C SER A 53 -6.03 -10.64 -8.08
N GLU A 54 -7.04 -9.85 -7.70
CA GLU A 54 -6.95 -8.97 -6.53
C GLU A 54 -6.71 -9.76 -5.23
N LYS A 55 -7.44 -10.87 -5.04
CA LYS A 55 -7.25 -11.76 -3.88
C LYS A 55 -5.83 -12.33 -3.85
N SER A 56 -5.32 -12.79 -4.98
CA SER A 56 -3.97 -13.35 -5.11
C SER A 56 -2.89 -12.29 -4.81
N THR A 57 -3.05 -11.09 -5.37
CA THR A 57 -2.18 -9.92 -5.12
C THR A 57 -2.12 -9.58 -3.63
N ARG A 58 -3.28 -9.48 -2.97
CA ARG A 58 -3.37 -9.21 -1.53
C ARG A 58 -2.69 -10.30 -0.69
N GLY A 59 -2.85 -11.57 -1.08
CA GLY A 59 -2.18 -12.70 -0.45
C GLY A 59 -0.65 -12.62 -0.57
N ALA A 60 -0.14 -12.31 -1.77
CA ALA A 60 1.29 -12.15 -2.03
C ALA A 60 1.89 -10.99 -1.21
N LEU A 61 1.24 -9.83 -1.23
CA LEU A 61 1.64 -8.65 -0.44
C LEU A 61 1.62 -8.94 1.05
N ARG A 62 0.57 -9.60 1.56
CA ARG A 62 0.47 -9.98 2.97
C ARG A 62 1.61 -10.91 3.37
N ALA A 63 1.92 -11.91 2.54
CA ALA A 63 3.01 -12.83 2.81
C ALA A 63 4.39 -12.14 2.77
N ALA A 64 4.56 -11.15 1.89
CA ALA A 64 5.77 -10.34 1.85
C ALA A 64 5.92 -9.46 3.11
N VAL A 65 4.83 -8.82 3.56
CA VAL A 65 4.80 -8.07 4.81
C VAL A 65 5.11 -8.96 6.01
N ASP A 66 4.53 -10.16 6.10
CA ASP A 66 4.78 -11.10 7.19
C ASP A 66 6.26 -11.49 7.31
N ARG A 67 6.94 -11.69 6.16
CA ARG A 67 8.40 -11.93 6.13
C ARG A 67 9.22 -10.69 6.48
N ALA A 68 8.74 -9.50 6.14
CA ALA A 68 9.48 -8.24 6.32
C ALA A 68 9.33 -7.64 7.71
N ILE A 69 8.23 -7.92 8.43
CA ILE A 69 7.99 -7.36 9.75
C ILE A 69 9.00 -7.91 10.75
N THR A 70 9.72 -7.00 11.38
CA THR A 70 10.60 -7.32 12.50
C THR A 70 10.48 -6.29 13.63
N ARG A 71 10.99 -6.64 14.81
CA ARG A 71 11.07 -5.67 15.92
C ARG A 71 12.18 -4.62 15.72
N LYS A 72 13.03 -4.76 14.69
CA LYS A 72 14.24 -3.96 14.45
C LYS A 72 14.23 -3.12 13.17
N SER A 73 13.20 -3.23 12.32
CA SER A 73 13.11 -2.51 11.04
C SER A 73 11.72 -1.96 10.78
N VAL A 74 11.63 -0.79 10.15
CA VAL A 74 10.37 -0.11 9.84
C VAL A 74 9.84 -0.75 8.57
N THR A 75 8.66 -1.35 8.63
CA THR A 75 8.02 -1.94 7.45
C THR A 75 7.00 -0.97 6.89
N LEU A 76 7.16 -0.56 5.64
CA LEU A 76 6.22 0.30 4.92
C LEU A 76 5.44 -0.56 3.92
N MET A 77 4.11 -0.53 4.01
CA MET A 77 3.23 -1.23 3.09
C MET A 77 2.51 -0.22 2.20
N ASP A 78 2.98 -0.10 0.95
CA ASP A 78 2.45 0.80 -0.08
C ASP A 78 1.60 0.01 -1.07
N SER A 79 0.28 0.05 -0.87
CA SER A 79 -0.72 -0.54 -1.76
C SER A 79 -2.06 0.20 -1.56
N LEU A 80 -3.13 -0.21 -2.24
CA LEU A 80 -4.45 0.39 -2.12
C LEU A 80 -5.02 0.31 -0.69
N ASN A 81 -4.92 -0.87 -0.06
CA ASN A 81 -5.38 -1.14 1.31
C ASN A 81 -6.81 -0.64 1.63
N ASN A 82 -7.69 -0.62 0.63
CA ASN A 82 -9.07 -0.10 0.70
C ASN A 82 -10.09 -1.09 1.31
N ILE A 83 -9.70 -2.31 1.68
CA ILE A 83 -10.60 -3.30 2.31
C ILE A 83 -10.35 -3.35 3.82
N LYS A 84 -11.39 -3.07 4.62
CA LYS A 84 -11.33 -3.13 6.10
C LYS A 84 -10.78 -4.44 6.63
N GLY A 85 -11.29 -5.56 6.12
CA GLY A 85 -10.84 -6.90 6.50
C GLY A 85 -9.35 -7.11 6.23
N TYR A 86 -8.85 -6.63 5.08
CA TYR A 86 -7.43 -6.73 4.76
C TYR A 86 -6.55 -5.88 5.69
N ARG A 87 -7.01 -4.67 6.05
CA ARG A 87 -6.29 -3.84 7.03
C ARG A 87 -6.27 -4.48 8.41
N TYR A 88 -7.35 -5.16 8.80
CA TYR A 88 -7.39 -5.94 10.04
C TYR A 88 -6.41 -7.12 10.01
N GLU A 89 -6.29 -7.84 8.89
CA GLU A 89 -5.28 -8.88 8.72
C GLU A 89 -3.85 -8.34 8.91
N LEU A 90 -3.52 -7.19 8.32
CA LEU A 90 -2.21 -6.53 8.51
C LEU A 90 -1.97 -6.10 9.96
N TRP A 91 -3.02 -5.62 10.66
CA TRP A 91 -2.94 -5.32 12.08
C TRP A 91 -2.67 -6.58 12.92
N CYS A 92 -3.32 -7.70 12.60
CA CYS A 92 -3.05 -8.98 13.25
C CYS A 92 -1.60 -9.44 13.05
N LEU A 93 -1.01 -9.24 11.86
CA LEU A 93 0.41 -9.52 11.62
C LEU A 93 1.32 -8.67 12.50
N ALA A 94 1.08 -7.35 12.55
CA ALA A 94 1.85 -6.45 13.41
C ALA A 94 1.74 -6.87 14.89
N ARG A 95 0.53 -7.21 15.35
CA ARG A 95 0.28 -7.68 16.72
C ARG A 95 1.02 -8.99 17.02
N ALA A 96 0.96 -9.97 16.12
CA ALA A 96 1.65 -11.26 16.27
C ALA A 96 3.17 -11.07 16.36
N ALA A 97 3.74 -10.18 15.55
CA ALA A 97 5.16 -9.83 15.61
C ALA A 97 5.53 -8.89 16.79
N SER A 98 4.55 -8.47 17.59
CA SER A 98 4.69 -7.48 18.67
C SER A 98 5.34 -6.16 18.18
N THR A 99 4.88 -5.71 17.02
CA THR A 99 5.32 -4.49 16.33
C THR A 99 4.18 -3.47 16.39
N LYS A 100 4.51 -2.19 16.49
CA LYS A 100 3.50 -1.12 16.48
C LYS A 100 2.80 -1.10 15.11
N TYR A 101 1.56 -0.66 15.06
CA TYR A 101 0.80 -0.52 13.81
C TYR A 101 0.41 0.94 13.62
N CYS A 102 0.66 1.48 12.44
CA CYS A 102 0.26 2.83 12.05
C CYS A 102 -0.43 2.77 10.69
N MET A 103 -1.57 3.46 10.56
CA MET A 103 -2.28 3.61 9.29
C MET A 103 -2.15 5.06 8.84
N VAL A 104 -1.74 5.25 7.59
CA VAL A 104 -1.61 6.56 6.95
C VAL A 104 -2.61 6.62 5.81
N HIS A 105 -3.66 7.42 6.00
CA HIS A 105 -4.64 7.68 4.95
C HIS A 105 -4.18 8.89 4.12
N VAL A 106 -3.92 8.65 2.83
CA VAL A 106 -3.59 9.71 1.88
C VAL A 106 -4.89 10.18 1.24
N ASP A 107 -5.46 11.22 1.84
CA ASP A 107 -6.72 11.82 1.44
C ASP A 107 -6.48 12.83 0.30
N THR A 108 -6.73 12.39 -0.92
CA THR A 108 -6.67 13.24 -2.11
C THR A 108 -8.02 13.16 -2.80
N ILE A 109 -8.56 14.31 -3.18
CA ILE A 109 -9.86 14.37 -3.86
C ILE A 109 -9.87 13.50 -5.12
N THR A 110 -10.99 12.82 -5.36
CA THR A 110 -11.13 11.85 -6.46
C THR A 110 -10.84 12.46 -7.82
N GLU A 111 -11.24 13.71 -8.05
CA GLU A 111 -11.00 14.42 -9.31
C GLU A 111 -9.51 14.59 -9.60
N GLN A 112 -8.72 14.93 -8.57
CA GLN A 112 -7.27 15.04 -8.67
C GLN A 112 -6.62 13.67 -8.93
N CYS A 113 -7.10 12.62 -8.25
CA CYS A 113 -6.63 11.26 -8.49
C CYS A 113 -6.87 10.82 -9.94
N ARG A 114 -8.04 11.14 -10.51
CA ARG A 114 -8.37 10.87 -11.91
C ARG A 114 -7.49 11.65 -12.87
N ALA A 115 -7.28 12.94 -12.62
CA ALA A 115 -6.39 13.77 -13.44
C ALA A 115 -4.96 13.22 -13.46
N TRP A 116 -4.43 12.83 -12.30
CA TRP A 116 -3.13 12.17 -12.20
C TRP A 116 -3.09 10.79 -12.85
N ASN A 117 -4.19 10.03 -12.80
CA ASN A 117 -4.29 8.74 -13.48
C ASN A 117 -4.27 8.89 -15.00
N ALA A 118 -5.02 9.85 -15.55
CA ALA A 118 -5.06 10.14 -16.97
C ALA A 118 -3.68 10.54 -17.52
N GLY A 119 -2.89 11.26 -16.72
CA GLY A 119 -1.51 11.63 -17.07
C GLY A 119 -0.51 10.46 -17.13
N ARG A 120 -0.88 9.26 -16.67
CA ARG A 120 0.00 8.06 -16.64
C ARG A 120 -0.12 7.17 -17.87
N GLY A 121 -1.03 7.44 -18.80
CA GLY A 121 -1.21 6.63 -20.00
C GLY A 121 -1.41 5.14 -19.68
N GLY A 122 -0.64 4.26 -20.34
CA GLY A 122 -0.74 2.79 -20.19
C GLY A 122 -0.34 2.22 -18.83
N GLU A 123 0.27 3.02 -17.95
CA GLU A 123 0.64 2.61 -16.59
C GLU A 123 -0.39 3.04 -15.52
N GLY A 124 -1.45 3.73 -15.95
CA GLY A 124 -2.57 4.11 -15.11
C GLY A 124 -3.40 2.90 -14.67
N TYR A 125 -4.14 3.07 -13.58
CA TYR A 125 -5.19 2.14 -13.17
C TYR A 125 -6.37 2.26 -14.15
N ALA A 126 -7.13 1.19 -14.33
CA ALA A 126 -8.41 1.27 -15.03
C ALA A 126 -9.32 2.34 -14.40
N ASP A 127 -10.06 3.09 -15.22
CA ASP A 127 -10.95 4.17 -14.74
C ASP A 127 -12.01 3.67 -13.75
N SER A 128 -12.40 2.40 -13.87
CA SER A 128 -13.28 1.70 -12.93
C SER A 128 -12.73 1.56 -11.51
N MET A 129 -11.42 1.72 -11.31
CA MET A 129 -10.78 1.78 -9.98
C MET A 129 -10.74 3.18 -9.39
N CYS A 130 -10.66 4.23 -10.22
CA CYS A 130 -10.68 5.63 -9.79
C CYS A 130 -12.12 6.17 -9.59
N VAL A 131 -13.02 5.31 -9.12
CA VAL A 131 -14.42 5.63 -8.87
C VAL A 131 -14.62 5.76 -7.37
N CYS A 132 -15.47 6.71 -6.94
CA CYS A 132 -15.90 6.88 -5.55
C CYS A 132 -16.58 5.61 -5.01
N ARG A 133 -15.84 4.54 -4.75
CA ARG A 133 -16.19 3.56 -3.74
C ARG A 133 -15.58 4.08 -2.45
N ALA A 134 -16.27 5.07 -1.89
CA ALA A 134 -16.08 5.49 -0.51
C ALA A 134 -16.39 4.30 0.39
N ALA A 135 -15.38 3.49 0.65
CA ALA A 135 -15.39 2.50 1.72
C ALA A 135 -14.07 2.66 2.45
N ILE A 136 -13.94 3.78 3.17
CA ILE A 136 -13.02 3.86 4.32
C ILE A 136 -13.43 2.76 5.28
#